data_AF-A0A946HFV4-F1
#
_entry.id   AF-A0A946HFV4-F1
#
_cell.length_a   1.000
_cell.length_b   1.000
_cell.length_c   1.000
_cell.angle_alpha   90.00
_cell.angle_beta   90.00
_cell.angle_gamma   90.00
#
_symmetry.space_group_name_H-M   'P 1'
#
loop_
_entity.id
_entity.type
_entity.pdbx_description
1 polymer ?
#
loop_
_entity_poly.entity_id
_entity_poly.type
_entity_poly.pdbx_seq_one_letter_code
_entity_poly.pdbx_strand_id
1 'polypeptide(L)'
;MLSRPHLWTLLLLIGGFLTLIATVSGKDCRIDEDLLQQLVSVDPQQHQAAVEQIVRQPDPQLLTSFREILTRKDSSVRRRVTMLVVQAYPEDAFSFFQNCMEPFDLHRQEAAAHGIGYLMDPRVAEVLEKLLSSKHREIRIAALRGLQLQCRNSVMASFQRVIGASQEQSSMVAIDGYQRAMKVLLRSCLKSPADPDLMQAWGKWANSSITSSSRKRWISSLEPESPLATSAAILFESNENWLGRVAPSAGLDYQFSMVNLVSDSTKEIIIHASSSDIENLRSLSYDLDRVIHLRTASDLLFINPSSLSPRWLAGSDPEIASLVFNISGQSFLHAGIGLLNISYWEGRVQNAHQATVRFAGDSGRFLDETVTDEAGQQLWKLKVQSWFEGGHFPESISIYMTGAQVGTRKTHLRLELKFQQVNGQWLLAEGKTFERTESGEEELRAYCEVEPLSLPTPSPVPGEEEPSDDASGQGSTAGSPRE
;
A
#
# COMPACT_ATOMS: atom_id res chain seq x y z
N MET A 1 -78.36 7.77 -53.77
CA MET A 1 -77.48 8.66 -54.57
C MET A 1 -77.18 9.90 -53.75
N LEU A 2 -76.15 9.84 -52.90
CA LEU A 2 -75.79 10.87 -51.92
C LEU A 2 -74.25 10.83 -51.82
N SER A 3 -73.57 11.76 -52.49
CA SER A 3 -72.98 12.99 -51.94
C SER A 3 -71.76 12.74 -51.05
N ARG A 4 -70.57 12.94 -51.64
CA ARG A 4 -69.29 13.08 -50.93
C ARG A 4 -69.24 14.43 -50.21
N PRO A 5 -68.79 14.47 -48.93
CA PRO A 5 -67.84 15.51 -48.55
C PRO A 5 -66.82 15.02 -47.50
N HIS A 6 -65.59 14.67 -47.91
CA HIS A 6 -64.46 14.50 -46.97
C HIS A 6 -63.12 15.04 -47.50
N LEU A 7 -63.13 15.95 -48.47
CA LEU A 7 -61.90 16.54 -49.02
C LEU A 7 -61.50 17.90 -48.42
N TRP A 8 -62.26 18.44 -47.47
CA TRP A 8 -62.01 19.77 -46.89
C TRP A 8 -61.50 19.77 -45.44
N THR A 9 -61.45 18.62 -44.77
CA THR A 9 -60.92 18.50 -43.39
C THR A 9 -59.44 18.11 -43.34
N LEU A 10 -58.80 17.77 -44.47
CA LEU A 10 -57.38 17.39 -44.52
C LEU A 10 -56.43 18.56 -44.88
N LEU A 11 -56.96 19.71 -45.32
CA LEU A 11 -56.16 20.88 -45.73
C LEU A 11 -56.02 21.97 -44.65
N LEU A 12 -56.63 21.79 -43.47
CA LEU A 12 -56.44 22.67 -42.30
C LEU A 12 -55.53 22.06 -41.21
N LEU A 13 -55.02 20.84 -41.40
CA LEU A 13 -54.03 20.21 -40.50
C LEU A 13 -52.59 20.26 -41.03
N ILE A 14 -52.37 20.77 -42.24
CA ILE A 14 -51.02 20.92 -42.85
C ILE A 14 -50.60 22.41 -42.94
N GLY A 15 -51.52 23.35 -42.74
CA GLY A 15 -51.25 24.80 -42.67
C GLY A 15 -50.89 25.35 -41.28
N GLY A 16 -50.79 24.50 -40.27
CA GLY A 16 -50.43 24.85 -38.89
C GLY A 16 -49.12 24.22 -38.41
N PHE A 17 -48.24 23.84 -39.35
CA PHE A 17 -46.94 23.20 -39.08
C PHE A 17 -45.74 24.02 -39.58
N LEU A 18 -45.96 25.30 -39.93
CA LEU A 18 -44.96 26.18 -40.54
C LEU A 18 -44.87 27.57 -39.88
N THR A 19 -45.18 27.66 -38.58
CA THR A 19 -44.91 28.84 -37.74
C THR A 19 -44.57 28.43 -36.31
N LEU A 20 -43.57 27.55 -36.17
CA LEU A 20 -42.76 27.45 -34.95
C LEU A 20 -41.29 27.21 -35.32
N ILE A 21 -40.80 27.97 -36.32
CA ILE A 21 -39.38 28.27 -36.45
C ILE A 21 -39.22 29.70 -35.95
N ALA A 22 -38.62 29.84 -34.76
CA ALA A 22 -37.99 31.02 -34.17
C ALA A 22 -38.34 31.15 -32.68
N THR A 23 -37.86 30.21 -31.86
CA THR A 23 -37.29 30.40 -30.49
C THR A 23 -37.11 29.03 -29.82
N VAL A 24 -36.48 28.07 -30.50
CA VAL A 24 -35.50 27.27 -29.78
C VAL A 24 -34.36 28.26 -29.58
N SER A 25 -34.42 28.93 -28.43
CA SER A 25 -33.32 29.72 -27.89
C SER A 25 -32.06 28.93 -28.20
N GLY A 26 -31.13 29.54 -28.94
CA GLY A 26 -29.76 29.12 -28.82
C GLY A 26 -29.50 29.11 -27.33
N LYS A 27 -29.47 27.91 -26.73
CA LYS A 27 -28.66 27.70 -25.55
C LYS A 27 -27.27 27.87 -26.13
N ASP A 28 -26.83 29.13 -26.10
CA ASP A 28 -25.43 29.47 -26.17
C ASP A 28 -24.71 28.35 -25.41
N CYS A 29 -23.79 27.65 -26.09
CA CYS A 29 -22.76 26.84 -25.44
C CYS A 29 -21.82 27.78 -24.66
N ARG A 30 -22.39 28.63 -23.81
CA ARG A 30 -21.66 29.32 -22.77
C ARG A 30 -21.40 28.24 -21.75
N ILE A 31 -20.12 27.94 -21.59
CA ILE A 31 -19.56 27.43 -20.34
C ILE A 31 -20.38 28.07 -19.21
N ASP A 32 -21.12 27.25 -18.48
CA ASP A 32 -21.95 27.72 -17.37
C ASP A 32 -20.99 28.19 -16.27
N GLU A 33 -20.66 29.49 -16.31
CA GLU A 33 -19.73 30.11 -15.35
C GLU A 33 -20.23 29.91 -13.92
N ASP A 34 -21.55 29.88 -13.71
CA ASP A 34 -22.16 29.60 -12.41
C ASP A 34 -21.89 28.15 -11.99
N LEU A 35 -22.00 27.19 -12.91
CA LEU A 35 -21.65 25.78 -12.66
C LEU A 35 -20.16 25.62 -12.30
N LEU A 36 -19.27 26.32 -12.99
CA LEU A 36 -17.84 26.30 -12.66
C LEU A 36 -17.54 26.97 -11.31
N GLN A 37 -18.23 28.05 -10.97
CA GLN A 37 -18.12 28.70 -9.67
C GLN A 37 -18.61 27.78 -8.54
N GLN A 38 -19.73 27.09 -8.74
CA GLN A 38 -20.24 26.10 -7.80
C GLN A 38 -19.25 24.94 -7.62
N LEU A 39 -18.67 24.44 -8.71
CA LEU A 39 -17.67 23.36 -8.68
C LEU A 39 -16.46 23.70 -7.81
N VAL A 40 -16.01 24.96 -7.83
CA VAL A 40 -14.86 25.44 -7.03
C VAL A 40 -15.28 26.07 -5.71
N SER A 41 -16.57 26.03 -5.36
CA SER A 41 -17.07 26.55 -4.10
C SER A 41 -16.52 25.74 -2.92
N VAL A 42 -16.32 26.45 -1.81
CA VAL A 42 -15.99 25.86 -0.50
C VAL A 42 -17.22 25.22 0.15
N ASP A 43 -18.42 25.61 -0.26
CA ASP A 43 -19.67 25.03 0.24
C ASP A 43 -19.82 23.58 -0.27
N PRO A 44 -19.92 22.60 0.65
CA PRO A 44 -20.17 21.20 0.32
C PRO A 44 -21.35 20.95 -0.62
N GLN A 45 -22.46 21.67 -0.40
CA GLN A 45 -23.69 21.43 -1.16
C GLN A 45 -23.55 21.92 -2.60
N GLN A 46 -22.99 23.12 -2.78
CA GLN A 46 -22.83 23.74 -4.10
C GLN A 46 -21.92 22.92 -5.01
N HIS A 47 -20.76 22.48 -4.52
CA HIS A 47 -19.87 21.73 -5.38
C HIS A 47 -20.35 20.31 -5.64
N GLN A 48 -21.04 19.69 -4.68
CA GLN A 48 -21.63 18.36 -4.88
C GLN A 48 -22.73 18.42 -5.96
N ALA A 49 -23.58 19.46 -5.92
CA ALA A 49 -24.58 19.68 -6.96
C ALA A 49 -23.95 19.87 -8.34
N ALA A 50 -22.87 20.66 -8.43
CA ALA A 50 -22.13 20.85 -9.68
C ALA A 50 -21.52 19.56 -10.21
N VAL A 51 -20.89 18.76 -9.36
CA VAL A 51 -20.34 17.43 -9.72
C VAL A 51 -21.44 16.52 -10.25
N GLU A 52 -22.57 16.42 -9.56
CA GLU A 52 -23.70 15.59 -9.99
C GLU A 52 -24.28 16.04 -11.34
N GLN A 53 -24.42 17.34 -11.55
CA GLN A 53 -24.89 17.90 -12.81
C GLN A 53 -23.95 17.54 -13.97
N ILE A 54 -22.64 17.72 -13.78
CA ILE A 54 -21.63 17.43 -14.81
C ILE A 54 -21.56 15.93 -15.11
N VAL A 55 -21.65 15.07 -14.09
CA VAL A 55 -21.66 13.61 -14.30
C VAL A 55 -22.92 13.16 -15.06
N ARG A 56 -24.08 13.75 -14.78
CA ARG A 56 -25.34 13.42 -15.48
C ARG A 56 -25.35 13.90 -16.92
N GLN A 57 -24.70 15.02 -17.21
CA GLN A 57 -24.66 15.64 -18.54
C GLN A 57 -23.24 16.15 -18.85
N PRO A 58 -22.31 15.26 -19.21
CA PRO A 58 -20.94 15.66 -19.54
C PRO A 58 -20.92 16.53 -20.80
N ASP A 59 -20.26 17.68 -20.71
CA ASP A 59 -20.00 18.58 -21.84
C ASP A 59 -18.49 18.66 -22.07
N PRO A 60 -17.96 18.08 -23.17
CA PRO A 60 -16.53 18.11 -23.48
C PRO A 60 -15.92 19.52 -23.52
N GLN A 61 -16.71 20.57 -23.73
CA GLN A 61 -16.21 21.95 -23.71
C GLN A 61 -15.70 22.37 -22.33
N LEU A 62 -16.24 21.77 -21.26
CA LEU A 62 -15.80 22.04 -19.87
C LEU A 62 -14.37 21.58 -19.61
N LEU A 63 -13.82 20.64 -20.38
CA LEU A 63 -12.43 20.20 -20.25
C LEU A 63 -11.45 21.39 -20.39
N THR A 64 -11.75 22.36 -21.26
CA THR A 64 -10.91 23.56 -21.40
C THR A 64 -10.86 24.35 -20.09
N SER A 65 -12.00 24.56 -19.44
CA SER A 65 -12.09 25.25 -18.15
C SER A 65 -11.47 24.44 -17.00
N PHE A 66 -11.62 23.12 -17.02
CA PHE A 66 -10.99 22.25 -16.03
C PHE A 66 -9.48 22.34 -16.07
N ARG A 67 -8.88 22.43 -17.28
CA ARG A 67 -7.44 22.67 -17.44
C ARG A 67 -6.97 23.91 -16.68
N GLU A 68 -7.73 25.00 -16.75
CA GLU A 68 -7.42 26.24 -16.04
C GLU A 68 -7.62 26.09 -14.53
N ILE A 69 -8.70 25.43 -14.09
CA ILE A 69 -8.96 25.18 -12.65
C ILE A 69 -7.84 24.33 -12.03
N LEU A 70 -7.24 23.40 -12.78
CA LEU A 70 -6.11 22.59 -12.32
C LEU A 70 -4.83 23.39 -12.05
N THR A 71 -4.72 24.65 -12.48
CA THR A 71 -3.57 25.52 -12.13
C THR A 71 -3.68 26.12 -10.72
N ARG A 72 -4.87 26.03 -10.10
CA ARG A 72 -5.12 26.65 -8.79
C ARG A 72 -4.28 25.96 -7.71
N LYS A 73 -3.78 26.75 -6.76
CA LYS A 73 -2.99 26.27 -5.61
C LYS A 73 -3.77 25.35 -4.67
N ASP A 74 -5.10 25.48 -4.60
CA ASP A 74 -5.96 24.65 -3.75
C ASP A 74 -6.01 23.19 -4.23
N SER A 75 -5.41 22.28 -3.47
CA SER A 75 -5.35 20.85 -3.81
C SER A 75 -6.70 20.14 -3.70
N SER A 76 -7.63 20.64 -2.89
CA SER A 76 -9.00 20.08 -2.77
C SER A 76 -9.77 20.29 -4.07
N VAL A 77 -9.71 21.51 -4.62
CA VAL A 77 -10.32 21.85 -5.91
C VAL A 77 -9.68 21.04 -7.03
N ARG A 78 -8.34 20.97 -7.09
CA ARG A 78 -7.66 20.15 -8.11
C ARG A 78 -8.09 18.69 -8.04
N ARG A 79 -8.08 18.10 -6.85
CA ARG A 79 -8.50 16.70 -6.65
C ARG A 79 -9.94 16.48 -7.12
N ARG A 80 -10.85 17.38 -6.78
CA ARG A 80 -12.26 17.30 -7.21
C ARG A 80 -12.38 17.28 -8.73
N VAL A 81 -11.71 18.22 -9.42
CA VAL A 81 -11.72 18.28 -10.89
C VAL A 81 -11.05 17.07 -11.51
N THR A 82 -9.90 16.62 -11.00
CA THR A 82 -9.24 15.39 -11.45
C THR A 82 -10.19 14.19 -11.36
N MET A 83 -10.85 14.01 -10.22
CA MET A 83 -11.79 12.90 -10.01
C MET A 83 -13.01 13.01 -10.91
N LEU A 84 -13.55 14.22 -11.08
CA LEU A 84 -14.67 14.49 -11.98
C LEU A 84 -14.33 14.15 -13.42
N VAL A 85 -13.12 14.48 -13.88
CA VAL A 85 -12.67 14.12 -15.24
C VAL A 85 -12.61 12.61 -15.43
N VAL A 86 -12.02 11.88 -14.47
CA VAL A 86 -11.94 10.41 -14.52
C VAL A 86 -13.34 9.79 -14.60
N GLN A 87 -14.30 10.34 -13.86
CA GLN A 87 -15.66 9.79 -13.77
C GLN A 87 -16.55 10.18 -14.96
N ALA A 88 -16.58 11.47 -15.32
CA ALA A 88 -17.53 12.00 -16.31
C ALA A 88 -17.00 11.95 -17.75
N TYR A 89 -15.68 11.80 -17.95
CA TYR A 89 -15.03 11.83 -19.26
C TYR A 89 -14.03 10.68 -19.44
N PRO A 90 -14.41 9.41 -19.21
CA PRO A 90 -13.47 8.28 -19.20
C PRO A 90 -12.68 8.13 -20.52
N GLU A 91 -13.33 8.34 -21.66
CA GLU A 91 -12.72 8.22 -22.99
C GLU A 91 -11.69 9.34 -23.29
N ASP A 92 -11.93 10.55 -22.77
CA ASP A 92 -11.07 11.71 -22.98
C ASP A 92 -10.04 11.91 -21.86
N ALA A 93 -10.21 11.25 -20.71
CA ALA A 93 -9.42 11.51 -19.51
C ALA A 93 -7.91 11.34 -19.76
N PHE A 94 -7.50 10.31 -20.50
CA PHE A 94 -6.09 10.08 -20.80
C PHE A 94 -5.49 11.24 -21.61
N SER A 95 -6.14 11.62 -22.71
CA SER A 95 -5.67 12.69 -23.59
C SER A 95 -5.69 14.05 -22.87
N PHE A 96 -6.75 14.30 -22.09
CA PHE A 96 -6.88 15.49 -21.26
C PHE A 96 -5.72 15.64 -20.28
N PHE A 97 -5.45 14.62 -19.46
CA PHE A 97 -4.39 14.70 -18.47
C PHE A 97 -3.01 14.70 -19.13
N GLN A 98 -2.81 13.98 -20.24
CA GLN A 98 -1.56 14.04 -20.99
C GLN A 98 -1.27 15.47 -21.47
N ASN A 99 -2.28 16.19 -21.97
CA ASN A 99 -2.13 17.59 -22.37
C ASN A 99 -1.91 18.52 -21.17
N CYS A 100 -2.43 18.19 -20.00
CA CYS A 100 -2.19 18.95 -18.77
C CYS A 100 -0.74 18.83 -18.25
N MET A 101 0.06 17.91 -18.79
CA MET A 101 1.47 17.71 -18.40
C MET A 101 2.45 18.72 -19.01
N GLU A 102 2.00 19.62 -19.88
CA GLU A 102 2.88 20.65 -20.47
C GLU A 102 3.59 21.50 -19.39
N PRO A 103 4.88 21.87 -19.59
CA PRO A 103 5.82 22.34 -18.56
C PRO A 103 5.56 23.73 -17.95
N PHE A 104 4.33 24.23 -17.96
CA PHE A 104 4.00 25.61 -17.65
C PHE A 104 3.34 25.83 -16.28
N ASP A 105 2.85 24.77 -15.62
CA ASP A 105 2.26 24.90 -14.29
C ASP A 105 2.45 23.64 -13.44
N LEU A 106 3.07 23.79 -12.27
CA LEU A 106 3.40 22.68 -11.37
C LEU A 106 2.14 21.99 -10.81
N HIS A 107 1.14 22.77 -10.43
CA HIS A 107 -0.08 22.26 -9.78
C HIS A 107 -0.94 21.45 -10.75
N ARG A 108 -1.02 21.89 -12.00
CA ARG A 108 -1.69 21.20 -13.09
C ARG A 108 -0.97 19.90 -13.45
N GLN A 109 0.35 19.92 -13.53
CA GLN A 109 1.15 18.71 -13.76
C GLN A 109 0.99 17.67 -12.65
N GLU A 110 1.03 18.10 -11.40
CA GLU A 110 0.79 17.23 -10.24
C GLU A 110 -0.61 16.59 -10.31
N ALA A 111 -1.64 17.40 -10.57
CA ALA A 111 -3.02 16.91 -10.67
C ALA A 111 -3.23 15.99 -11.87
N ALA A 112 -2.56 16.26 -12.99
CA ALA A 112 -2.57 15.41 -14.16
C ALA A 112 -1.88 14.06 -13.90
N ALA A 113 -0.75 14.04 -13.16
CA ALA A 113 -0.08 12.81 -12.78
C ALA A 113 -0.95 11.93 -11.88
N HIS A 114 -1.66 12.56 -10.95
CA HIS A 114 -2.69 11.88 -10.17
C HIS A 114 -3.81 11.33 -11.06
N GLY A 115 -4.35 12.14 -11.97
CA GLY A 115 -5.40 11.76 -12.91
C GLY A 115 -5.03 10.53 -13.74
N ILE A 116 -3.87 10.57 -14.40
CA ILE A 116 -3.31 9.45 -15.17
C ILE A 116 -3.19 8.19 -14.30
N GLY A 117 -2.75 8.33 -13.05
CA GLY A 117 -2.62 7.21 -12.11
C GLY A 117 -3.92 6.47 -11.81
N TYR A 118 -5.09 7.12 -11.95
CA TYR A 118 -6.41 6.52 -11.74
C TYR A 118 -6.99 5.82 -12.97
N LEU A 119 -6.34 5.95 -14.13
CA LEU A 119 -6.85 5.39 -15.39
C LEU A 119 -6.45 3.92 -15.53
N MET A 120 -7.34 3.11 -16.09
CA MET A 120 -7.03 1.76 -16.53
C MET A 120 -6.59 1.77 -17.99
N ASP A 121 -5.44 2.40 -18.25
CA ASP A 121 -4.88 2.49 -19.59
C ASP A 121 -3.45 1.92 -19.60
N PRO A 122 -3.12 0.99 -20.52
CA PRO A 122 -1.80 0.35 -20.57
C PRO A 122 -0.64 1.33 -20.79
N ARG A 123 -0.91 2.55 -21.27
CA ARG A 123 0.07 3.62 -21.50
C ARG A 123 0.43 4.37 -20.21
N VAL A 124 -0.36 4.24 -19.14
CA VAL A 124 -0.17 4.95 -17.85
C VAL A 124 1.24 4.76 -17.31
N ALA A 125 1.72 3.52 -17.23
CA ALA A 125 3.01 3.22 -16.63
C ALA A 125 4.17 3.94 -17.32
N GLU A 126 4.15 4.06 -18.66
CA GLU A 126 5.20 4.73 -19.42
C GLU A 126 5.17 6.25 -19.22
N VAL A 127 3.97 6.85 -19.16
CA VAL A 127 3.84 8.29 -18.88
C VAL A 127 4.34 8.60 -17.48
N LEU A 128 3.96 7.81 -16.48
CA LEU A 128 4.40 8.00 -15.10
C LEU A 128 5.91 7.74 -14.93
N GLU A 129 6.50 6.78 -15.64
CA GLU A 129 7.96 6.54 -15.64
C GLU A 129 8.75 7.80 -16.00
N LYS A 130 8.31 8.53 -17.03
CA LYS A 130 8.95 9.79 -17.47
C LYS A 130 8.94 10.85 -16.37
N LEU A 131 7.86 10.91 -15.59
CA LEU A 131 7.68 11.88 -14.50
C LEU A 131 8.52 11.58 -13.26
N LEU A 132 8.99 10.34 -13.08
CA LEU A 132 9.91 9.98 -11.99
C LEU A 132 11.25 10.73 -12.08
N SER A 133 11.63 11.23 -13.26
CA SER A 133 12.84 12.04 -13.46
C SER A 133 12.59 13.55 -13.34
N SER A 134 11.38 13.97 -12.94
CA SER A 134 11.06 15.39 -12.80
C SER A 134 11.95 16.07 -11.74
N LYS A 135 12.37 17.31 -12.01
CA LYS A 135 13.08 18.14 -11.02
C LYS A 135 12.21 18.47 -9.80
N HIS A 136 10.88 18.50 -9.98
CA HIS A 136 9.93 18.82 -8.93
C HIS A 136 9.51 17.56 -8.17
N ARG A 137 9.69 17.56 -6.85
CA ARG A 137 9.41 16.40 -6.00
C ARG A 137 7.93 16.05 -5.99
N GLU A 138 7.05 17.04 -6.04
CA GLU A 138 5.59 16.89 -6.05
C GLU A 138 5.14 16.03 -7.23
N ILE A 139 5.71 16.27 -8.42
CA ILE A 139 5.43 15.50 -9.64
C ILE A 139 5.97 14.07 -9.49
N ARG A 140 7.20 13.90 -8.98
CA ARG A 140 7.76 12.55 -8.74
C ARG A 140 6.89 11.74 -7.78
N ILE A 141 6.42 12.36 -6.69
CA ILE A 141 5.54 11.72 -5.71
C ILE A 141 4.18 11.39 -6.33
N ALA A 142 3.58 12.29 -7.11
CA ALA A 142 2.33 12.03 -7.81
C ALA A 142 2.47 10.85 -8.79
N ALA A 143 3.57 10.78 -9.52
CA ALA A 143 3.88 9.67 -10.42
C ALA A 143 4.09 8.35 -9.68
N LEU A 144 4.81 8.36 -8.55
CA LEU A 144 4.99 7.19 -7.70
C LEU A 144 3.66 6.67 -7.15
N ARG A 145 2.79 7.57 -6.70
CA ARG A 145 1.44 7.22 -6.23
C ARG A 145 0.57 6.69 -7.38
N GLY A 146 0.72 7.21 -8.59
CA GLY A 146 0.03 6.67 -9.76
C GLY A 146 0.49 5.24 -10.07
N LEU A 147 1.80 4.99 -10.12
CA LEU A 147 2.35 3.65 -10.31
C LEU A 147 1.91 2.70 -9.19
N GLN A 148 1.85 3.19 -7.94
CA GLN A 148 1.31 2.44 -6.80
C GLN A 148 -0.12 1.99 -7.03
N LEU A 149 -0.99 2.87 -7.52
CA LEU A 149 -2.39 2.54 -7.79
C LEU A 149 -2.50 1.46 -8.86
N GLN A 150 -1.67 1.52 -9.91
CA GLN A 150 -1.59 0.48 -10.93
C GLN A 150 -1.09 -0.86 -10.38
N CYS A 151 -0.22 -0.84 -9.37
CA CYS A 151 0.26 -2.04 -8.69
C CYS A 151 -0.80 -2.69 -7.78
N ARG A 152 -1.92 -2.01 -7.48
CA ARG A 152 -3.02 -2.52 -6.66
C ARG A 152 -4.20 -2.90 -7.55
N ASN A 153 -4.02 -3.94 -8.35
CA ASN A 153 -5.02 -4.43 -9.33
C ASN A 153 -6.43 -4.59 -8.72
N SER A 154 -6.56 -5.15 -7.52
CA SER A 154 -7.84 -5.34 -6.81
C SER A 154 -8.48 -4.01 -6.35
N VAL A 155 -7.68 -3.05 -5.91
CA VAL A 155 -8.14 -1.71 -5.52
C VAL A 155 -8.57 -0.92 -6.73
N MET A 156 -7.83 -0.97 -7.84
CA MET A 156 -8.21 -0.27 -9.07
C MET A 156 -9.52 -0.81 -9.64
N ALA A 157 -9.68 -2.14 -9.69
CA ALA A 157 -10.95 -2.75 -10.09
C ALA A 157 -12.11 -2.36 -9.16
N SER A 158 -11.86 -2.23 -7.85
CA SER A 158 -12.88 -1.78 -6.89
C SER A 158 -13.23 -0.30 -7.03
N PHE A 159 -12.22 0.54 -7.23
CA PHE A 159 -12.38 1.97 -7.49
C PHE A 159 -13.21 2.20 -8.76
N GLN A 160 -12.93 1.47 -9.83
CA GLN A 160 -13.61 1.55 -11.11
C GLN A 160 -15.09 1.14 -11.00
N ARG A 161 -15.39 0.10 -10.21
CA ARG A 161 -16.78 -0.23 -9.87
C ARG A 161 -17.51 0.90 -9.14
N VAL A 162 -16.84 1.56 -8.20
CA VAL A 162 -17.43 2.69 -7.46
C VAL A 162 -17.71 3.88 -8.38
N ILE A 163 -16.88 4.13 -9.39
CA ILE A 163 -17.08 5.22 -10.36
C ILE A 163 -17.93 4.81 -11.59
N GLY A 164 -18.48 3.59 -11.63
CA GLY A 164 -19.47 3.15 -12.62
C GLY A 164 -18.94 2.42 -13.86
N ALA A 165 -17.69 1.95 -13.87
CA ALA A 165 -17.12 1.19 -14.98
C ALA A 165 -17.56 -0.29 -15.02
N SER A 166 -17.59 -0.90 -16.22
CA SER A 166 -18.02 -2.30 -16.43
C SER A 166 -16.99 -3.34 -15.93
N GLN A 167 -17.47 -4.49 -15.45
CA GLN A 167 -16.66 -5.46 -14.70
C GLN A 167 -15.69 -6.30 -15.57
N GLU A 168 -16.07 -6.63 -16.81
CA GLU A 168 -15.33 -7.56 -17.67
C GLU A 168 -14.07 -6.95 -18.31
N GLN A 169 -14.15 -5.70 -18.77
CA GLN A 169 -13.00 -4.97 -19.32
C GLN A 169 -11.96 -4.62 -18.23
N SER A 170 -12.40 -4.52 -16.97
CA SER A 170 -11.56 -4.11 -15.85
C SER A 170 -10.53 -5.17 -15.42
N SER A 171 -10.77 -6.47 -15.61
CA SER A 171 -9.90 -7.50 -15.03
C SER A 171 -8.57 -7.69 -15.79
N MET A 172 -8.62 -7.82 -17.12
CA MET A 172 -7.44 -8.07 -17.95
C MET A 172 -6.50 -6.85 -18.05
N VAL A 173 -7.08 -5.65 -18.20
CA VAL A 173 -6.31 -4.40 -18.29
C VAL A 173 -5.59 -4.11 -16.97
N ALA A 174 -6.20 -4.47 -15.81
CA ALA A 174 -5.54 -4.36 -14.51
C ALA A 174 -4.29 -5.23 -14.38
N ILE A 175 -4.29 -6.45 -14.95
CA ILE A 175 -3.14 -7.35 -14.87
C ILE A 175 -1.96 -6.82 -15.69
N ASP A 176 -2.20 -6.33 -16.92
CA ASP A 176 -1.14 -5.74 -17.74
C ASP A 176 -0.60 -4.44 -17.12
N GLY A 177 -1.49 -3.59 -16.60
CA GLY A 177 -1.13 -2.37 -15.85
C GLY A 177 -0.23 -2.66 -14.64
N TYR A 178 -0.59 -3.66 -13.84
CA TYR A 178 0.21 -4.14 -12.71
C TYR A 178 1.63 -4.55 -13.14
N GLN A 179 1.74 -5.43 -14.15
CA GLN A 179 3.04 -5.95 -14.58
C GLN A 179 3.93 -4.84 -15.14
N ARG A 180 3.37 -3.90 -15.90
CA ARG A 180 4.11 -2.74 -16.43
C ARG A 180 4.57 -1.81 -15.31
N ALA A 181 3.69 -1.46 -14.38
CA ALA A 181 4.03 -0.59 -13.26
C ALA A 181 5.13 -1.21 -12.37
N MET A 182 5.06 -2.52 -12.07
CA MET A 182 6.11 -3.20 -11.31
C MET A 182 7.46 -3.23 -12.06
N LYS A 183 7.45 -3.43 -13.38
CA LYS A 183 8.68 -3.37 -14.20
C LYS A 183 9.30 -1.98 -14.19
N VAL A 184 8.48 -0.93 -14.32
CA VAL A 184 8.91 0.48 -14.24
C VAL A 184 9.55 0.74 -12.88
N LEU A 185 8.85 0.43 -11.79
CA LEU A 185 9.34 0.66 -10.43
C LEU A 185 10.66 -0.05 -10.17
N LEU A 186 10.79 -1.33 -10.55
CA LEU A 186 12.03 -2.08 -10.39
C LEU A 186 13.18 -1.42 -11.15
N ARG A 187 12.95 -1.05 -12.42
CA ARG A 187 13.96 -0.38 -13.25
C ARG A 187 14.38 0.95 -12.64
N SER A 188 13.43 1.77 -12.21
CA SER A 188 13.71 3.07 -11.58
C SER A 188 14.49 2.91 -10.27
N CYS A 189 14.16 1.91 -9.46
CA CYS A 189 14.89 1.57 -8.23
C CYS A 189 16.33 1.14 -8.49
N LEU A 190 16.57 0.39 -9.57
CA LEU A 190 17.92 -0.02 -9.98
C LEU A 190 18.74 1.17 -10.55
N LYS A 191 18.08 2.10 -11.25
CA LYS A 191 18.73 3.30 -11.81
C LYS A 191 19.06 4.35 -10.75
N SER A 192 18.21 4.49 -9.74
CA SER A 192 18.30 5.51 -8.70
C SER A 192 18.17 4.89 -7.31
N PRO A 193 19.13 4.03 -6.90
CA PRO A 193 19.05 3.26 -5.66
C PRO A 193 19.07 4.12 -4.39
N ALA A 194 19.61 5.33 -4.48
CA ALA A 194 19.67 6.29 -3.38
C ALA A 194 18.44 7.21 -3.28
N ASP A 195 17.44 7.07 -4.16
CA ASP A 195 16.20 7.87 -4.08
C ASP A 195 15.29 7.30 -2.97
N PRO A 196 15.08 8.04 -1.86
CA PRO A 196 14.33 7.55 -0.71
C PRO A 196 12.84 7.40 -1.00
N ASP A 197 12.28 8.22 -1.90
CA ASP A 197 10.86 8.15 -2.26
C ASP A 197 10.61 6.89 -3.11
N LEU A 198 11.53 6.56 -4.02
CA LEU A 198 11.49 5.33 -4.82
C LEU A 198 11.69 4.06 -3.96
N MET A 199 12.63 4.09 -3.01
CA MET A 199 12.84 2.95 -2.11
C MET A 199 11.67 2.74 -1.15
N GLN A 200 11.09 3.81 -0.62
CA GLN A 200 9.86 3.76 0.17
C GLN A 200 8.71 3.12 -0.63
N ALA A 201 8.56 3.57 -1.87
CA ALA A 201 7.60 3.03 -2.82
C ALA A 201 7.80 1.52 -3.01
N TRP A 202 9.01 1.12 -3.41
CA TRP A 202 9.36 -0.27 -3.66
C TRP A 202 9.13 -1.17 -2.44
N GLY A 203 9.60 -0.75 -1.27
CA GLY A 203 9.46 -1.50 -0.02
C GLY A 203 8.01 -1.78 0.36
N LYS A 204 7.05 -0.98 -0.12
CA LYS A 204 5.61 -1.18 0.12
C LYS A 204 4.96 -2.19 -0.84
N TRP A 205 5.50 -2.40 -2.04
CA TRP A 205 4.81 -3.12 -3.12
C TRP A 205 5.54 -4.34 -3.65
N ALA A 206 6.83 -4.49 -3.35
CA ALA A 206 7.54 -5.71 -3.68
C ALA A 206 6.85 -6.91 -3.00
N ASN A 207 6.54 -7.94 -3.78
CA ASN A 207 6.00 -9.21 -3.29
C ASN A 207 7.10 -10.28 -3.21
N SER A 208 6.76 -11.46 -2.69
CA SER A 208 7.67 -12.59 -2.56
C SER A 208 8.38 -12.95 -3.86
N SER A 209 7.63 -13.10 -4.95
CA SER A 209 8.18 -13.44 -6.27
C SER A 209 9.19 -12.41 -6.77
N ILE A 210 8.87 -11.13 -6.64
CA ILE A 210 9.69 -10.02 -7.13
C ILE A 210 10.95 -9.87 -6.29
N THR A 211 10.82 -9.93 -4.96
CA THR A 211 11.97 -9.86 -4.05
C THR A 211 12.91 -11.04 -4.26
N SER A 212 12.40 -12.27 -4.38
CA SER A 212 13.19 -13.46 -4.71
C SER A 212 13.94 -13.31 -6.05
N SER A 213 13.24 -12.83 -7.09
CA SER A 213 13.85 -12.57 -8.39
C SER A 213 14.94 -11.49 -8.32
N SER A 214 14.73 -10.45 -7.50
CA SER A 214 15.70 -9.39 -7.27
C SER A 214 16.96 -9.92 -6.58
N ARG A 215 16.81 -10.74 -5.52
CA ARG A 215 17.92 -11.39 -4.83
C ARG A 215 18.74 -12.28 -5.76
N LYS A 216 18.07 -13.15 -6.54
CA LYS A 216 18.72 -14.02 -7.52
C LYS A 216 19.52 -13.22 -8.56
N ARG A 217 18.91 -12.17 -9.13
CA ARG A 217 19.59 -11.29 -10.10
C ARG A 217 20.81 -10.61 -9.49
N TRP A 218 20.70 -10.13 -8.25
CA TRP A 218 21.81 -9.50 -7.57
C TRP A 218 22.96 -10.48 -7.35
N ILE A 219 22.69 -11.69 -6.84
CA ILE A 219 23.72 -12.74 -6.68
C ILE A 219 24.40 -13.02 -8.02
N SER A 220 23.63 -13.19 -9.10
CA SER A 220 24.18 -13.43 -10.44
C SER A 220 24.98 -12.26 -11.02
N SER A 221 24.82 -11.04 -10.47
CA SER A 221 25.61 -9.87 -10.88
C SER A 221 26.94 -9.75 -10.15
N LEU A 222 27.12 -10.51 -9.06
CA LEU A 222 28.38 -10.59 -8.35
C LEU A 222 29.37 -11.46 -9.13
N GLU A 223 30.67 -11.29 -8.85
CA GLU A 223 31.69 -12.15 -9.42
C GLU A 223 31.40 -13.63 -9.06
N PRO A 224 31.32 -14.53 -10.06
CA PRO A 224 31.09 -15.94 -9.83
C PRO A 224 32.11 -16.50 -8.83
N GLU A 225 31.64 -17.32 -7.88
CA GLU A 225 32.47 -17.97 -6.86
C GLU A 225 33.18 -17.01 -5.87
N SER A 226 32.88 -15.71 -5.92
CA SER A 226 33.37 -14.78 -4.89
C SER A 226 32.81 -15.14 -3.50
N PRO A 227 33.57 -14.92 -2.41
CA PRO A 227 33.08 -15.16 -1.06
C PRO A 227 31.77 -14.43 -0.75
N LEU A 228 31.57 -13.24 -1.33
CA LEU A 228 30.35 -12.47 -1.21
C LEU A 228 29.17 -13.15 -1.92
N ALA A 229 29.35 -13.65 -3.15
CA ALA A 229 28.30 -14.35 -3.88
C ALA A 229 27.84 -15.62 -3.16
N THR A 230 28.80 -16.43 -2.72
CA THR A 230 28.53 -17.67 -1.97
C THR A 230 27.83 -17.36 -0.64
N SER A 231 28.36 -16.44 0.15
CA SER A 231 27.78 -16.09 1.46
C SER A 231 26.40 -15.45 1.33
N ALA A 232 26.17 -14.62 0.31
CA ALA A 232 24.87 -14.04 0.02
C ALA A 232 23.83 -15.10 -0.38
N ALA A 233 24.23 -16.09 -1.20
CA ALA A 233 23.35 -17.19 -1.58
C ALA A 233 22.90 -17.99 -0.34
N ILE A 234 23.84 -18.40 0.51
CA ILE A 234 23.55 -19.16 1.73
C ILE A 234 22.70 -18.32 2.70
N LEU A 235 23.04 -17.04 2.91
CA LEU A 235 22.25 -16.14 3.75
C LEU A 235 20.79 -16.04 3.30
N PHE A 236 20.55 -15.82 2.00
CA PHE A 236 19.19 -15.64 1.51
C PHE A 236 18.41 -16.94 1.55
N GLU A 237 19.01 -18.06 1.15
CA GLU A 237 18.38 -19.37 1.20
C GLU A 237 17.99 -19.76 2.64
N SER A 238 18.87 -19.56 3.61
CA SER A 238 18.63 -19.96 4.99
C SER A 238 17.59 -19.11 5.74
N ASN A 239 17.23 -17.92 5.23
CA ASN A 239 16.36 -16.99 5.96
C ASN A 239 15.16 -16.47 5.14
N GLU A 240 14.96 -16.91 3.90
CA GLU A 240 13.87 -16.42 3.05
C GLU A 240 12.47 -16.78 3.55
N ASN A 241 12.37 -17.68 4.52
CA ASN A 241 11.11 -18.10 5.13
C ASN A 241 10.59 -17.14 6.21
N TRP A 242 11.41 -16.19 6.69
CA TRP A 242 10.98 -15.27 7.74
C TRP A 242 11.38 -13.81 7.48
N LEU A 243 12.45 -13.56 6.70
CA LEU A 243 12.88 -12.21 6.32
C LEU A 243 12.30 -11.76 4.97
N GLY A 244 12.07 -10.45 4.86
CA GLY A 244 11.54 -9.81 3.67
C GLY A 244 10.03 -10.04 3.51
N ARG A 245 9.60 -10.38 2.30
CA ARG A 245 8.19 -10.55 1.91
C ARG A 245 7.91 -12.02 1.61
N VAL A 246 7.87 -12.87 2.63
CA VAL A 246 7.74 -14.34 2.49
C VAL A 246 6.43 -14.70 1.80
N ALA A 247 6.39 -15.64 0.85
CA ALA A 247 5.11 -16.07 0.29
C ALA A 247 4.28 -16.80 1.36
N PRO A 248 2.99 -16.48 1.57
CA PRO A 248 2.16 -17.21 2.52
C PRO A 248 1.93 -18.64 2.02
N SER A 249 2.36 -19.64 2.80
CA SER A 249 2.21 -21.07 2.47
C SER A 249 0.78 -21.60 2.67
N ALA A 250 0.01 -20.97 3.56
CA ALA A 250 -1.37 -21.32 3.87
C ALA A 250 -2.17 -20.07 4.34
N GLY A 251 -3.48 -20.24 4.51
CA GLY A 251 -4.29 -19.28 5.25
C GLY A 251 -3.96 -19.27 6.74
N LEU A 252 -4.38 -18.21 7.42
CA LEU A 252 -4.16 -17.97 8.85
C LEU A 252 -5.49 -17.95 9.59
N ASP A 253 -5.54 -18.70 10.67
CA ASP A 253 -6.64 -18.71 11.64
C ASP A 253 -6.04 -18.59 13.04
N TYR A 254 -6.24 -17.44 13.69
CA TYR A 254 -5.73 -17.22 15.06
C TYR A 254 -6.57 -16.20 15.82
N GLN A 255 -6.48 -16.28 17.15
CA GLN A 255 -6.88 -15.23 18.06
C GLN A 255 -5.64 -14.45 18.52
N PHE A 256 -5.68 -13.14 18.38
CA PHE A 256 -4.68 -12.22 18.89
C PHE A 256 -5.24 -11.48 20.09
N SER A 257 -4.56 -11.58 21.22
CA SER A 257 -4.89 -10.90 22.46
C SER A 257 -3.76 -9.94 22.83
N MET A 258 -4.08 -8.72 23.23
CA MET A 258 -3.07 -7.74 23.65
C MET A 258 -3.55 -6.87 24.81
N VAL A 259 -2.59 -6.43 25.63
CA VAL A 259 -2.78 -5.53 26.77
C VAL A 259 -1.77 -4.37 26.67
N ASN A 260 -2.27 -3.14 26.76
CA ASN A 260 -1.48 -1.93 26.98
C ASN A 260 -1.56 -1.55 28.46
N LEU A 261 -0.47 -1.76 29.18
CA LEU A 261 -0.40 -1.56 30.63
C LEU A 261 -0.38 -0.07 31.02
N VAL A 262 -0.05 0.83 30.09
CA VAL A 262 -0.01 2.27 30.40
C VAL A 262 -1.39 2.90 30.36
N SER A 263 -2.23 2.45 29.44
CA SER A 263 -3.61 2.93 29.31
C SER A 263 -4.65 2.00 29.92
N ASP A 264 -4.22 0.88 30.49
CA ASP A 264 -5.07 -0.21 30.99
C ASP A 264 -6.12 -0.65 29.93
N SER A 265 -5.65 -0.80 28.68
CA SER A 265 -6.52 -1.13 27.54
C SER A 265 -6.20 -2.51 27.03
N THR A 266 -7.23 -3.29 26.73
CA THR A 266 -7.12 -4.62 26.13
C THR A 266 -7.78 -4.67 24.76
N LYS A 267 -7.32 -5.59 23.91
CA LYS A 267 -7.93 -5.93 22.61
C LYS A 267 -7.81 -7.42 22.36
N GLU A 268 -8.88 -7.98 21.81
CA GLU A 268 -8.93 -9.34 21.27
C GLU A 268 -9.45 -9.26 19.84
N ILE A 269 -8.78 -9.97 18.94
CA ILE A 269 -9.09 -9.96 17.51
C ILE A 269 -8.97 -11.39 17.00
N ILE A 270 -10.03 -11.87 16.36
CA ILE A 270 -10.00 -13.14 15.63
C ILE A 270 -9.72 -12.83 14.17
N ILE A 271 -8.73 -13.50 13.60
CA ILE A 271 -8.33 -13.37 12.20
C ILE A 271 -8.60 -14.68 11.48
N HIS A 272 -9.32 -14.56 10.36
CA HIS A 272 -9.46 -15.58 9.33
C HIS A 272 -9.00 -14.94 8.02
N ALA A 273 -7.88 -15.40 7.46
CA ALA A 273 -7.29 -14.80 6.27
C ALA A 273 -6.77 -15.86 5.30
N SER A 274 -7.20 -15.80 4.04
CA SER A 274 -6.60 -16.62 2.98
C SER A 274 -5.21 -16.12 2.62
N SER A 275 -4.41 -16.94 1.92
CA SER A 275 -3.12 -16.50 1.34
C SER A 275 -3.26 -15.25 0.47
N SER A 276 -4.39 -15.11 -0.24
CA SER A 276 -4.67 -13.92 -1.07
C SER A 276 -4.93 -12.67 -0.21
N ASP A 277 -5.66 -12.81 0.90
CA ASP A 277 -5.90 -11.70 1.83
C ASP A 277 -4.59 -11.18 2.44
N ILE A 278 -3.70 -12.10 2.84
CA ILE A 278 -2.37 -11.77 3.37
C ILE A 278 -1.56 -10.97 2.34
N GLU A 279 -1.50 -11.44 1.09
CA GLU A 279 -0.79 -10.73 0.02
C GLU A 279 -1.38 -9.34 -0.28
N ASN A 280 -2.71 -9.23 -0.31
CA ASN A 280 -3.40 -7.97 -0.54
C ASN A 280 -3.15 -6.96 0.59
N LEU A 281 -3.22 -7.37 1.85
CA LEU A 281 -3.06 -6.50 3.02
C LEU A 281 -1.61 -6.03 3.22
N ARG A 282 -0.62 -6.80 2.78
CA ARG A 282 0.78 -6.35 2.75
C ARG A 282 1.01 -5.15 1.82
N SER A 283 0.15 -4.92 0.82
CA SER A 283 0.18 -3.69 0.03
C SER A 283 -0.22 -2.44 0.81
N LEU A 284 -0.91 -2.63 1.95
CA LEU A 284 -1.27 -1.62 2.95
C LEU A 284 -0.26 -1.55 4.09
N SER A 285 0.84 -2.32 4.03
CA SER A 285 1.85 -2.46 5.08
C SER A 285 1.36 -3.17 6.34
N TYR A 286 0.39 -4.07 6.20
CA TYR A 286 -0.02 -4.98 7.27
C TYR A 286 0.53 -6.38 7.01
N ASP A 287 1.36 -6.87 7.93
CA ASP A 287 2.00 -8.19 7.86
C ASP A 287 1.25 -9.15 8.79
N LEU A 288 0.06 -9.60 8.35
CA LEU A 288 -0.82 -10.48 9.15
C LEU A 288 -0.16 -11.79 9.58
N ASP A 289 0.78 -12.27 8.78
CA ASP A 289 1.53 -13.50 8.99
C ASP A 289 2.63 -13.37 10.05
N ARG A 290 3.05 -12.15 10.38
CA ARG A 290 3.96 -11.90 11.50
C ARG A 290 3.20 -11.64 12.81
N VAL A 291 1.94 -11.21 12.73
CA VAL A 291 1.09 -10.80 13.87
C VAL A 291 1.76 -9.74 14.75
N ILE A 292 2.64 -8.94 14.15
CA ILE A 292 3.37 -7.89 14.83
C ILE A 292 3.81 -6.82 13.84
N HIS A 293 3.90 -5.58 14.32
CA HIS A 293 4.54 -4.51 13.58
C HIS A 293 6.06 -4.67 13.70
N LEU A 294 6.66 -5.41 12.76
CA LEU A 294 8.10 -5.63 12.72
C LEU A 294 8.64 -5.40 11.32
N ARG A 295 9.51 -4.40 11.21
CA ARG A 295 10.29 -4.15 10.00
C ARG A 295 11.74 -3.87 10.34
N THR A 296 12.57 -4.81 9.95
CA THR A 296 14.00 -4.88 10.24
C THR A 296 14.84 -4.26 9.12
N ALA A 297 16.12 -3.99 9.38
CA ALA A 297 17.03 -3.58 8.30
C ALA A 297 17.27 -4.75 7.33
N SER A 298 17.26 -5.97 7.85
CA SER A 298 17.37 -7.20 7.08
C SER A 298 16.19 -7.40 6.12
N ASP A 299 14.97 -6.98 6.49
CA ASP A 299 13.85 -6.98 5.55
C ASP A 299 14.14 -6.12 4.32
N LEU A 300 14.76 -4.94 4.50
CA LEU A 300 15.14 -4.07 3.38
C LEU A 300 16.17 -4.77 2.47
N LEU A 301 17.16 -5.42 3.08
CA LEU A 301 18.16 -6.21 2.35
C LEU A 301 17.52 -7.34 1.55
N PHE A 302 16.55 -8.06 2.11
CA PHE A 302 15.87 -9.16 1.44
C PHE A 302 14.92 -8.69 0.33
N ILE A 303 14.39 -7.47 0.44
CA ILE A 303 13.48 -6.88 -0.53
C ILE A 303 14.23 -6.37 -1.77
N ASN A 304 15.38 -5.70 -1.59
CA ASN A 304 16.12 -5.13 -2.71
C ASN A 304 17.62 -4.95 -2.42
N PRO A 305 18.41 -6.03 -2.42
CA PRO A 305 19.83 -5.94 -2.06
C PRO A 305 20.62 -5.09 -3.07
N SER A 306 20.27 -5.10 -4.36
CA SER A 306 20.97 -4.31 -5.37
C SER A 306 20.97 -2.81 -5.07
N SER A 307 19.82 -2.28 -4.61
CA SER A 307 19.72 -0.86 -4.30
C SER A 307 20.43 -0.46 -3.00
N LEU A 308 20.63 -1.40 -2.08
CA LEU A 308 21.39 -1.13 -0.86
C LEU A 308 22.90 -1.29 -1.05
N SER A 309 23.31 -1.97 -2.14
CA SER A 309 24.72 -2.22 -2.48
C SER A 309 25.54 -2.72 -1.28
N PRO A 310 25.09 -3.80 -0.61
CA PRO A 310 25.72 -4.30 0.59
C PRO A 310 27.15 -4.76 0.30
N ARG A 311 28.02 -4.56 1.28
CA ARG A 311 29.45 -4.90 1.20
C ARG A 311 29.80 -5.91 2.26
N TRP A 312 30.68 -6.84 1.89
CA TRP A 312 31.29 -7.76 2.84
C TRP A 312 32.23 -7.02 3.78
N LEU A 313 32.13 -7.30 5.07
CA LEU A 313 33.15 -6.96 6.04
C LEU A 313 33.96 -8.21 6.34
N ALA A 314 35.26 -8.17 6.06
CA ALA A 314 36.18 -9.21 6.50
C ALA A 314 36.23 -9.20 8.04
N GLY A 315 35.57 -10.17 8.65
CA GLY A 315 35.61 -10.39 10.10
C GLY A 315 36.94 -11.00 10.54
N SER A 316 37.27 -10.84 11.81
CA SER A 316 38.35 -11.60 12.46
C SER A 316 37.95 -13.06 12.74
N ASP A 317 36.64 -13.34 12.77
CA ASP A 317 36.07 -14.66 13.01
C ASP A 317 35.63 -15.28 11.67
N PRO A 318 36.27 -16.38 11.22
CA PRO A 318 35.91 -17.04 9.98
C PRO A 318 34.52 -17.71 10.03
N GLU A 319 33.98 -17.94 11.23
CA GLU A 319 32.65 -18.53 11.41
C GLU A 319 31.52 -17.49 11.28
N ILE A 320 31.85 -16.20 11.29
CA ILE A 320 30.86 -15.12 11.23
C ILE A 320 31.06 -14.27 9.98
N ALA A 321 30.03 -14.29 9.15
CA ALA A 321 29.85 -13.45 8.00
C ALA A 321 29.20 -12.12 8.40
N SER A 322 29.62 -11.02 7.78
CA SER A 322 29.07 -9.69 8.05
C SER A 322 28.85 -8.89 6.77
N LEU A 323 27.64 -8.36 6.61
CA LEU A 323 27.26 -7.44 5.53
C LEU A 323 26.96 -6.07 6.11
N VAL A 324 27.47 -5.02 5.46
CA VAL A 324 27.17 -3.62 5.79
C VAL A 324 26.53 -2.91 4.61
N PHE A 325 25.51 -2.10 4.88
CA PHE A 325 24.83 -1.32 3.84
C PHE A 325 24.25 -0.01 4.37
N ASN A 326 24.11 0.95 3.46
CA ASN A 326 23.57 2.27 3.75
C ASN A 326 22.03 2.22 3.71
N ILE A 327 21.40 2.70 4.77
CA ILE A 327 19.94 2.82 4.91
C ILE A 327 19.49 4.26 5.18
N SER A 328 20.34 5.23 4.89
CA SER A 328 20.03 6.66 4.97
C SER A 328 18.78 6.99 4.16
N GLY A 329 17.86 7.72 4.77
CA GLY A 329 16.59 8.09 4.14
C GLY A 329 15.56 6.96 4.07
N GLN A 330 15.89 5.74 4.51
CA GLN A 330 14.91 4.64 4.64
C GLN A 330 14.10 4.81 5.92
N SER A 331 12.89 5.35 5.77
CA SER A 331 11.99 5.68 6.90
C SER A 331 11.09 4.50 7.29
N PHE A 332 11.65 3.34 7.67
CA PHE A 332 10.81 2.15 7.89
C PHE A 332 11.19 1.23 9.04
N LEU A 333 12.26 1.48 9.78
CA LEU A 333 12.57 0.61 10.91
C LEU A 333 11.61 0.87 12.04
N HIS A 334 10.82 -0.14 12.37
CA HIS A 334 9.89 -0.07 13.47
C HIS A 334 9.67 -1.45 14.07
N ALA A 335 9.44 -1.46 15.38
CA ALA A 335 9.07 -2.62 16.13
C ALA A 335 8.04 -2.20 17.19
N GLY A 336 6.99 -2.98 17.35
CA GLY A 336 5.94 -2.72 18.32
C GLY A 336 4.94 -3.84 18.40
N ILE A 337 4.27 -3.96 19.55
CA ILE A 337 3.15 -4.88 19.71
C ILE A 337 1.93 -4.24 19.03
N GLY A 338 1.37 -4.93 18.04
CA GLY A 338 0.28 -4.38 17.25
C GLY A 338 -0.10 -5.26 16.07
N LEU A 339 -1.34 -5.09 15.63
CA LEU A 339 -1.91 -5.78 14.48
C LEU A 339 -2.77 -4.81 13.67
N LEU A 340 -2.68 -4.88 12.35
CA LEU A 340 -3.40 -3.98 11.42
C LEU A 340 -3.10 -2.50 11.74
N ASN A 341 -4.12 -1.70 12.02
CA ASN A 341 -3.98 -0.28 12.35
C ASN A 341 -3.89 -0.02 13.87
N ILE A 342 -3.80 -1.08 14.69
CA ILE A 342 -3.71 -0.99 16.14
C ILE A 342 -2.27 -1.27 16.53
N SER A 343 -1.56 -0.27 17.06
CA SER A 343 -0.27 -0.50 17.70
C SER A 343 -0.21 0.12 19.07
N TYR A 344 0.23 -0.69 20.03
CA TYR A 344 0.56 -0.26 21.38
C TYR A 344 2.08 -0.27 21.51
N TRP A 345 2.63 0.89 21.85
CA TRP A 345 4.05 1.04 22.12
C TRP A 345 4.94 0.60 20.94
N GLU A 346 4.62 1.12 19.75
CA GLU A 346 5.47 1.02 18.55
C GLU A 346 6.58 2.06 18.59
N GLY A 347 7.82 1.57 18.53
CA GLY A 347 9.01 2.38 18.38
C GLY A 347 9.43 2.51 16.92
N ARG A 348 9.73 3.73 16.49
CA ARG A 348 10.31 4.01 15.16
C ARG A 348 11.73 4.54 15.30
N VAL A 349 12.64 4.08 14.45
CA VAL A 349 14.00 4.62 14.40
C VAL A 349 14.04 5.79 13.43
N GLN A 350 14.60 6.91 13.88
CA GLN A 350 14.90 8.08 13.06
C GLN A 350 16.40 8.17 12.80
N ASN A 351 16.79 8.83 11.71
CA ASN A 351 18.21 9.11 11.38
C ASN A 351 19.10 7.85 11.22
N ALA A 352 18.50 6.70 10.92
CA ALA A 352 19.25 5.50 10.58
C ALA A 352 20.13 5.77 9.35
N HIS A 353 21.41 5.43 9.45
CA HIS A 353 22.40 5.69 8.41
C HIS A 353 22.97 4.40 7.83
N GLN A 354 23.40 3.49 8.70
CA GLN A 354 24.06 2.24 8.30
C GLN A 354 23.48 1.07 9.07
N ALA A 355 23.34 -0.07 8.39
CA ALA A 355 23.00 -1.35 8.99
C ALA A 355 24.13 -2.35 8.78
N THR A 356 24.38 -3.15 9.81
CA THR A 356 25.30 -4.30 9.78
C THR A 356 24.52 -5.54 10.15
N VAL A 357 24.50 -6.53 9.25
CA VAL A 357 23.86 -7.83 9.44
C VAL A 357 24.92 -8.90 9.60
N ARG A 358 24.81 -9.71 10.66
CA ARG A 358 25.73 -10.82 10.95
C ARG A 358 25.01 -12.15 10.86
N PHE A 359 25.70 -13.14 10.31
CA PHE A 359 25.18 -14.49 10.14
C PHE A 359 26.30 -15.53 10.27
N ALA A 360 25.92 -16.76 10.58
CA ALA A 360 26.85 -17.89 10.64
C ALA A 360 27.33 -18.23 9.21
N GLY A 361 28.64 -18.29 9.01
CA GLY A 361 29.25 -18.45 7.68
C GLY A 361 29.02 -19.83 7.06
N ASP A 362 28.84 -20.87 7.88
CA ASP A 362 28.62 -22.25 7.46
C ASP A 362 27.17 -22.54 7.03
N SER A 363 26.21 -21.94 7.72
CA SER A 363 24.80 -22.26 7.65
C SER A 363 23.96 -21.09 7.13
N GLY A 364 24.52 -19.90 7.01
CA GLY A 364 23.80 -18.67 6.64
C GLY A 364 22.83 -18.18 7.71
N ARG A 365 22.75 -18.83 8.88
CA ARG A 365 21.77 -18.50 9.90
C ARG A 365 21.99 -17.09 10.42
N PHE A 366 20.93 -16.29 10.40
CA PHE A 366 20.97 -14.94 10.92
C PHE A 366 21.31 -14.95 12.42
N LEU A 367 22.21 -14.06 12.84
CA LEU A 367 22.60 -13.92 14.24
C LEU A 367 22.01 -12.65 14.83
N ASP A 368 22.30 -11.52 14.19
CA ASP A 368 21.87 -10.20 14.64
C ASP A 368 21.99 -9.15 13.54
N GLU A 369 21.31 -8.03 13.76
CA GLU A 369 21.57 -6.79 13.03
C GLU A 369 21.81 -5.64 14.01
N THR A 370 22.67 -4.71 13.62
CA THR A 370 22.90 -3.43 14.29
C THR A 370 22.62 -2.30 13.32
N VAL A 371 21.95 -1.24 13.77
CA VAL A 371 21.77 -0.01 13.01
C VAL A 371 22.35 1.16 13.79
N THR A 372 23.09 2.01 13.09
CA THR A 372 23.71 3.23 13.64
C THR A 372 23.26 4.47 12.88
N ASP A 373 23.37 5.62 13.55
CA ASP A 373 23.31 6.92 12.88
C ASP A 373 24.63 7.27 12.17
N GLU A 374 24.71 8.47 11.61
CA GLU A 374 25.89 8.99 10.92
C GLU A 374 27.09 9.21 11.85
N ALA A 375 26.85 9.44 13.15
CA ALA A 375 27.88 9.56 14.17
C ALA A 375 28.39 8.19 14.67
N GLY A 376 27.82 7.08 14.18
CA GLY A 376 28.14 5.73 14.62
C GLY A 376 27.47 5.33 15.94
N GLN A 377 26.56 6.15 16.47
CA GLN A 377 25.78 5.79 17.65
C GLN A 377 24.79 4.69 17.29
N GLN A 378 24.80 3.60 18.05
CA GLN A 378 23.80 2.54 17.91
C GLN A 378 22.41 3.11 18.19
N LEU A 379 21.46 2.83 17.28
CA LEU A 379 20.04 3.18 17.38
C LEU A 379 19.16 1.95 17.57
N TRP A 380 19.59 0.80 17.04
CA TRP A 380 18.83 -0.44 17.05
C TRP A 380 19.75 -1.65 17.04
N LYS A 381 19.35 -2.68 17.78
CA LYS A 381 19.99 -3.99 17.82
C LYS A 381 18.92 -5.08 17.85
N LEU A 382 18.84 -5.91 16.81
CA LEU A 382 18.05 -7.13 16.82
C LEU A 382 18.98 -8.32 17.00
N LYS A 383 18.60 -9.27 17.84
CA LYS A 383 19.35 -10.52 18.04
C LYS A 383 18.39 -11.71 18.06
N VAL A 384 18.72 -12.76 17.32
CA VAL A 384 18.06 -14.06 17.46
C VAL A 384 18.64 -14.77 18.68
N GLN A 385 17.78 -15.16 19.61
CA GLN A 385 18.17 -15.79 20.88
C GLN A 385 18.14 -17.32 20.76
N SER A 386 17.15 -17.87 20.06
CA SER A 386 17.05 -19.29 19.78
C SER A 386 16.39 -19.55 18.42
N TRP A 387 16.60 -20.77 17.90
CA TRP A 387 16.05 -21.26 16.65
C TRP A 387 15.25 -22.52 16.91
N PHE A 388 14.18 -22.73 16.15
CA PHE A 388 13.50 -24.02 16.13
C PHE A 388 14.40 -25.12 15.59
N GLU A 389 14.04 -26.37 15.88
CA GLU A 389 14.66 -27.54 15.25
C GLU A 389 14.61 -27.43 13.72
N GLY A 390 15.68 -27.85 13.04
CA GLY A 390 15.92 -27.58 11.61
C GLY A 390 16.52 -26.20 11.31
N GLY A 391 16.25 -25.19 12.15
CA GLY A 391 16.89 -23.88 12.09
C GLY A 391 16.56 -23.03 10.88
N HIS A 392 15.34 -23.18 10.34
CA HIS A 392 14.79 -22.32 9.29
C HIS A 392 14.04 -21.10 9.84
N PHE A 393 13.65 -21.14 11.11
CA PHE A 393 12.85 -20.12 11.78
C PHE A 393 13.43 -19.77 13.15
N PRO A 394 13.58 -18.47 13.47
CA PRO A 394 13.87 -18.03 14.83
C PRO A 394 12.74 -18.45 15.77
N GLU A 395 13.06 -19.04 16.90
CA GLU A 395 12.07 -19.30 17.95
C GLU A 395 11.89 -18.06 18.84
N SER A 396 12.97 -17.31 19.06
CA SER A 396 12.91 -16.08 19.86
C SER A 396 13.85 -15.00 19.35
N ILE A 397 13.36 -13.76 19.40
CA ILE A 397 14.07 -12.56 18.95
C ILE A 397 13.97 -11.48 20.04
N SER A 398 15.08 -10.78 20.29
CA SER A 398 15.06 -9.57 21.10
C SER A 398 15.47 -8.36 20.26
N ILE A 399 14.80 -7.23 20.47
CA ILE A 399 15.11 -5.97 19.81
C ILE A 399 15.36 -4.91 20.86
N TYR A 400 16.45 -4.18 20.76
CA TYR A 400 16.76 -3.05 21.62
C TYR A 400 16.88 -1.78 20.77
N MET A 401 16.17 -0.72 21.16
CA MET A 401 16.13 0.54 20.44
C MET A 401 16.53 1.68 21.36
N THR A 402 17.61 2.36 21.00
CA THR A 402 18.17 3.51 21.71
C THR A 402 17.63 4.80 21.11
N GLY A 403 16.57 5.35 21.71
CA GLY A 403 15.90 6.55 21.21
C GLY A 403 14.78 6.29 20.20
N ALA A 404 14.05 5.17 20.39
CA ALA A 404 12.82 4.90 19.65
C ALA A 404 11.82 6.04 19.80
N GLN A 405 11.26 6.48 18.68
CA GLN A 405 10.17 7.43 18.64
C GLN A 405 8.84 6.71 18.88
N VAL A 406 8.21 6.94 20.02
CA VAL A 406 6.86 6.45 20.38
C VAL A 406 5.93 7.66 20.46
N GLY A 407 5.04 7.79 19.46
CA GLY A 407 4.26 9.02 19.30
C GLY A 407 5.18 10.23 19.14
N THR A 408 5.06 11.22 20.05
CA THR A 408 5.93 12.41 20.07
C THR A 408 7.15 12.27 20.98
N ARG A 409 7.27 11.19 21.76
CA ARG A 409 8.35 10.97 22.72
C ARG A 409 9.48 10.13 22.12
N LYS A 410 10.72 10.42 22.53
CA LYS A 410 11.86 9.53 22.34
C LYS A 410 12.11 8.76 23.63
N THR A 411 12.27 7.45 23.52
CA THR A 411 12.49 6.59 24.67
C THR A 411 13.35 5.38 24.30
N HIS A 412 13.85 4.65 25.29
CA HIS A 412 14.55 3.39 25.06
C HIS A 412 13.54 2.26 25.17
N LEU A 413 13.48 1.43 24.14
CA LEU A 413 12.59 0.28 24.12
C LEU A 413 13.37 -1.02 24.00
N ARG A 414 12.85 -2.05 24.66
CA ARG A 414 13.29 -3.42 24.49
C ARG A 414 12.08 -4.29 24.17
N LEU A 415 12.13 -5.04 23.08
CA LEU A 415 11.11 -6.00 22.72
C LEU A 415 11.65 -7.42 22.86
N GLU A 416 10.82 -8.30 23.40
CA GLU A 416 11.05 -9.74 23.43
C GLU A 416 9.91 -10.43 22.71
N LEU A 417 10.26 -11.19 21.67
CA LEU A 417 9.32 -11.85 20.79
C LEU A 417 9.61 -13.34 20.82
N LYS A 418 8.58 -14.14 21.06
CA LYS A 418 8.60 -15.60 20.90
C LYS A 418 7.63 -15.99 19.81
N PHE A 419 8.04 -16.94 19.02
CA PHE A 419 7.30 -17.40 17.86
C PHE A 419 6.88 -18.86 18.05
N GLN A 420 6.02 -19.33 17.16
CA GLN A 420 5.56 -20.70 17.02
C GLN A 420 5.46 -21.04 15.53
N GLN A 421 5.47 -22.35 15.21
CA GLN A 421 5.24 -22.83 13.86
C GLN A 421 3.83 -23.40 13.74
N VAL A 422 3.04 -22.86 12.82
CA VAL A 422 1.65 -23.29 12.57
C VAL A 422 1.50 -23.50 11.07
N ASN A 423 1.17 -24.72 10.63
CA ASN A 423 0.99 -25.05 9.20
C ASN A 423 2.18 -24.61 8.32
N GLY A 424 3.42 -24.71 8.85
CA GLY A 424 4.64 -24.28 8.16
C GLY A 424 4.84 -22.76 8.07
N GLN A 425 4.05 -21.97 8.82
CA GLN A 425 4.18 -20.52 8.94
C GLN A 425 4.85 -20.13 10.26
N TRP A 426 5.57 -19.01 10.24
CA TRP A 426 6.24 -18.42 11.39
C TRP A 426 5.35 -17.35 12.02
N LEU A 427 4.64 -17.74 13.08
CA LEU A 427 3.65 -16.89 13.74
C LEU A 427 4.19 -16.41 15.09
N LEU A 428 3.87 -15.18 15.49
CA LEU A 428 4.10 -14.77 16.87
C LEU A 428 3.32 -15.72 17.81
N ALA A 429 3.88 -15.99 18.98
CA ALA A 429 3.21 -16.67 20.09
C ALA A 429 3.05 -15.72 21.28
N GLU A 430 4.12 -14.99 21.62
CA GLU A 430 4.17 -14.06 22.74
C GLU A 430 5.02 -12.84 22.37
N GLY A 431 4.56 -11.63 22.71
CA GLY A 431 5.32 -10.40 22.56
C GLY A 431 5.31 -9.55 23.84
N LYS A 432 6.46 -9.00 24.21
CA LYS A 432 6.62 -8.05 25.33
C LYS A 432 7.37 -6.81 24.87
N THR A 433 6.87 -5.63 25.24
CA THR A 433 7.58 -4.36 25.05
C THR A 433 7.85 -3.72 26.40
N PHE A 434 9.12 -3.47 26.68
CA PHE A 434 9.62 -2.77 27.85
C PHE A 434 10.09 -1.37 27.46
N GLU A 435 9.85 -0.39 28.32
CA GLU A 435 10.39 0.96 28.22
C GLU A 435 11.39 1.19 29.35
N ARG A 436 12.55 1.74 29.04
CA ARG A 436 13.47 2.20 30.09
C ARG A 436 13.04 3.57 30.58
N THR A 437 12.78 3.67 31.87
CA THR A 437 12.37 4.91 32.55
C THR A 437 13.56 5.85 32.75
N GLU A 438 13.27 7.09 33.16
CA GLU A 438 14.30 8.08 33.51
C GLU A 438 15.16 7.64 34.70
N SER A 439 14.63 6.81 35.61
CA SER A 439 15.39 6.20 36.71
C SER A 439 16.34 5.09 36.23
N GLY A 440 16.22 4.68 34.96
CA GLY A 440 17.03 3.64 34.35
C GLY A 440 16.48 2.22 34.50
N GLU A 441 15.34 2.06 35.19
CA GLU A 441 14.61 0.79 35.34
C GLU A 441 13.84 0.44 34.05
N GLU A 442 13.54 -0.84 33.82
CA GLU A 442 12.73 -1.29 32.69
C GLU A 442 11.32 -1.65 33.15
N GLU A 443 10.31 -1.00 32.56
CA GLU A 443 8.90 -1.24 32.84
C GLU A 443 8.21 -1.89 31.65
N LEU A 444 7.43 -2.95 31.89
CA LEU A 444 6.60 -3.57 30.87
C LEU A 444 5.47 -2.60 30.48
N ARG A 445 5.36 -2.29 29.18
CA ARG A 445 4.36 -1.35 28.64
C ARG A 445 3.27 -2.02 27.83
N ALA A 446 3.61 -3.08 27.12
CA ALA A 446 2.65 -3.83 26.31
C ALA A 446 2.99 -5.32 26.32
N TYR A 447 1.94 -6.12 26.20
CA TYR A 447 1.97 -7.57 26.14
C TYR A 447 1.00 -8.07 25.08
N CYS A 448 1.36 -9.12 24.34
CA CYS A 448 0.41 -9.83 23.49
C CYS A 448 0.68 -11.34 23.46
N GLU A 449 -0.39 -12.07 23.19
CA GLU A 449 -0.42 -13.51 22.96
C GLU A 449 -1.17 -13.80 21.66
N VAL A 450 -0.78 -14.89 21.00
CA VAL A 450 -1.41 -15.34 19.77
C VAL A 450 -1.68 -16.83 19.88
N GLU A 451 -2.95 -17.18 19.79
CA GLU A 451 -3.43 -18.55 19.88
C GLU A 451 -3.93 -19.01 18.51
N PRO A 452 -3.28 -20.01 17.88
CA PRO A 452 -3.77 -20.59 16.64
C PRO A 452 -5.15 -21.22 16.86
N LEU A 453 -6.11 -20.90 16.01
CA LEU A 453 -7.41 -21.54 16.07
C LEU A 453 -7.32 -22.91 15.41
N SER A 454 -7.83 -23.93 16.08
CA SER A 454 -7.97 -25.25 15.45
C SER A 454 -8.89 -25.12 14.25
N LEU A 455 -8.45 -25.56 13.07
CA LEU A 455 -9.29 -25.61 11.87
C LEU A 455 -10.62 -26.27 12.23
N PRO A 456 -11.79 -25.72 11.82
CA PRO A 456 -13.02 -26.48 11.92
C PRO A 456 -12.79 -27.78 11.14
N THR A 457 -12.91 -28.91 11.83
CA THR A 457 -12.97 -30.21 11.18
C THR A 457 -14.03 -30.10 10.10
N PRO A 458 -13.76 -30.42 8.82
CA PRO A 458 -14.76 -30.27 7.78
C PRO A 458 -15.99 -31.08 8.19
N SER A 459 -17.08 -30.39 8.53
CA SER A 459 -18.34 -31.03 8.84
C SER A 459 -18.70 -31.94 7.67
N PRO A 460 -19.12 -33.19 7.92
CA PRO A 460 -19.55 -34.07 6.85
C PRO A 460 -20.68 -33.37 6.07
N VAL A 461 -20.57 -33.45 4.74
CA VAL A 461 -21.48 -32.85 3.76
C VAL A 461 -22.94 -33.03 4.22
N PRO A 462 -23.70 -31.94 4.46
CA PRO A 462 -25.11 -32.05 4.79
C PRO A 462 -25.88 -32.41 3.52
N GLY A 463 -26.27 -33.67 3.43
CA GLY A 463 -27.29 -34.17 2.54
C GLY A 463 -28.28 -34.97 3.37
N GLU A 464 -29.14 -34.25 4.11
CA GLU A 464 -30.48 -34.67 4.52
C GLU A 464 -31.12 -33.45 5.21
N GLU A 465 -32.05 -32.82 4.49
CA GLU A 465 -32.89 -31.73 4.96
C GLU A 465 -33.82 -32.22 6.07
N GLU A 466 -34.10 -31.38 7.07
CA GLU A 466 -35.46 -31.04 7.54
C GLU A 466 -35.41 -29.79 8.46
N PRO A 467 -36.54 -29.07 8.69
CA PRO A 467 -36.60 -27.61 8.53
C PRO A 467 -36.75 -26.78 9.82
N SER A 468 -36.62 -25.44 9.62
CA SER A 468 -37.13 -24.29 10.40
C SER A 468 -36.50 -24.04 11.79
N ASP A 469 -36.30 -22.82 12.29
CA ASP A 469 -37.03 -21.56 12.15
C ASP A 469 -36.09 -20.32 12.14
N ASP A 470 -36.63 -19.24 11.59
CA ASP A 470 -36.12 -17.87 11.58
C ASP A 470 -35.58 -17.37 12.95
N ALA A 471 -34.47 -16.62 12.91
CA ALA A 471 -34.42 -15.26 13.45
C ALA A 471 -33.07 -14.57 13.18
N SER A 472 -33.16 -13.48 12.43
CA SER A 472 -32.19 -12.39 12.31
C SER A 472 -31.74 -11.82 13.68
N GLY A 473 -30.47 -11.44 13.79
CA GLY A 473 -30.00 -10.65 14.93
C GLY A 473 -28.57 -10.13 14.78
N GLN A 474 -28.40 -9.04 14.02
CA GLN A 474 -27.29 -8.12 14.24
C GLN A 474 -27.41 -7.52 15.66
N GLY A 475 -26.34 -7.56 16.44
CA GLY A 475 -26.33 -6.92 17.75
C GLY A 475 -24.93 -6.85 18.33
N SER A 476 -24.24 -5.73 18.12
CA SER A 476 -23.15 -5.31 19.01
C SER A 476 -23.71 -5.09 20.40
N THR A 477 -23.22 -5.84 21.39
CA THR A 477 -23.39 -5.49 22.80
C THR A 477 -22.03 -5.13 23.37
N ALA A 478 -21.78 -3.82 23.44
CA ALA A 478 -20.82 -3.26 24.38
C ALA A 478 -21.39 -3.42 25.79
N GLY A 479 -20.83 -4.35 26.56
CA GLY A 479 -21.07 -4.47 28.00
C GLY A 479 -19.98 -3.72 28.75
N SER A 480 -20.35 -2.64 29.43
CA SER A 480 -19.51 -2.01 30.46
C SER A 480 -19.30 -2.98 31.63
N PRO A 481 -18.12 -3.00 32.28
CA PRO A 481 -17.91 -3.82 33.46
C PRO A 481 -18.71 -3.25 34.64
N ARG A 482 -19.40 -4.13 35.37
CA ARG A 482 -19.83 -3.88 36.75
C ARG A 482 -18.86 -4.64 37.66
N GLU A 483 -18.24 -3.85 38.55
CA GLU A 483 -17.46 -4.17 39.76
C GLU A 483 -16.16 -4.97 39.61
#